data_AF-A0A7E5W6F2-F1
#
_entry.id   AF-A0A7E5W6F2-F1
#
_cell.length_a   1.000
_cell.length_b   1.000
_cell.length_c   1.000
_cell.angle_alpha   90.00
_cell.angle_beta   90.00
_cell.angle_gamma   90.00
#
_symmetry.space_group_name_H-M   'P 1'
#
loop_
_entity.id
_entity.type
_entity.pdbx_description
1 polymer ?
#
loop_
_entity_poly.entity_id
_entity_poly.type
_entity_poly.pdbx_seq_one_letter_code
_entity_poly.pdbx_strand_id
1 'polypeptide(L)'
;MKIVCDAESKKNKRFEQSQEEARDSFFETHKNLAVFAIFKDDDIQKVLPEPKIQEVKSIIESLEAGDSTSPFIDCVIDGVPRFYNLIFAEYFLVEFATDVVKKGLVNSNPEHIDLESLWDVVVNVMIMVSPPGVRNAFNYKLKYDPELAEIASNDNCSKIIFDLILKQNHRAKLSGKSTESALNLAIDEGLVNITNLFLKCSSRYVNKDNVDGFVSGLKSGAFVLGALNPSWKDLTDKVLHCIREVNSDMLMEILNSNQLEDVSRTLTDLCAGTSFGQTLHQRIRSDVCEPIRRATDIVLQHSGHNENLMALAEILPHHLPDIVNFVFGKN
;
A
#
# COMPACT_ATOMS: atom_id res chain seq x y z
N MET A 1 -42.07 -45.85 17.28
CA MET A 1 -41.58 -44.58 17.86
C MET A 1 -40.21 -44.12 17.34
N LYS A 2 -39.41 -44.96 16.65
CA LYS A 2 -38.10 -44.58 16.08
C LYS A 2 -38.15 -43.84 14.72
N ILE A 3 -39.26 -43.95 13.98
CA ILE A 3 -39.40 -43.41 12.61
C ILE A 3 -39.82 -41.92 12.59
N VAL A 4 -40.43 -41.42 13.67
CA VAL A 4 -40.94 -40.04 13.74
C VAL A 4 -39.81 -39.04 14.07
N CYS A 5 -38.84 -39.40 14.91
CA CYS A 5 -37.67 -38.55 15.22
C CYS A 5 -36.71 -38.37 14.03
N ASP A 6 -36.58 -39.38 13.15
CA ASP A 6 -35.70 -39.30 11.97
C ASP A 6 -36.27 -38.38 10.87
N ALA A 7 -37.59 -38.24 10.78
CA ALA A 7 -38.25 -37.37 9.79
C ALA A 7 -38.14 -35.89 10.18
N GLU A 8 -38.30 -35.56 11.46
CA GLU A 8 -38.13 -34.19 11.98
C GLU A 8 -36.65 -33.76 11.93
N SER A 9 -35.71 -34.66 12.25
CA SER A 9 -34.27 -34.38 12.11
C SER A 9 -33.85 -34.12 10.65
N LYS A 10 -34.39 -34.89 9.69
CA LYS A 10 -34.13 -34.66 8.26
C LYS A 10 -34.79 -33.40 7.72
N LYS A 11 -35.97 -33.02 8.24
CA LYS A 11 -36.68 -31.80 7.83
C LYS A 11 -35.99 -30.54 8.36
N ASN A 12 -35.49 -30.56 9.60
CA ASN A 12 -34.68 -29.46 10.16
C ASN A 12 -33.35 -29.29 9.41
N LYS A 13 -32.64 -30.38 9.11
CA LYS A 13 -31.39 -30.31 8.31
C LYS A 13 -31.62 -29.74 6.91
N ARG A 14 -32.71 -30.09 6.24
CA ARG A 14 -33.05 -29.53 4.91
C ARG A 14 -33.40 -28.04 4.97
N PHE A 15 -34.04 -27.61 6.06
CA PHE A 15 -34.38 -26.21 6.26
C PHE A 15 -33.14 -25.36 6.57
N GLU A 16 -32.25 -25.86 7.42
CA GLU A 16 -30.95 -25.23 7.71
C GLU A 16 -30.10 -25.11 6.44
N GLN A 17 -30.00 -26.18 5.64
CA GLN A 17 -29.27 -26.18 4.38
C GLN A 17 -29.84 -25.16 3.37
N SER A 18 -31.17 -25.06 3.26
CA SER A 18 -31.82 -24.08 2.39
C SER A 18 -31.59 -22.63 2.83
N GLN A 19 -31.44 -22.38 4.14
CA GLN A 19 -31.12 -21.04 4.66
C GLN A 19 -29.67 -20.66 4.42
N GLU A 20 -28.74 -21.62 4.54
CA GLU A 20 -27.33 -21.40 4.22
C GLU A 20 -27.14 -21.09 2.73
N GLU A 21 -27.76 -21.86 1.84
CA GLU A 21 -27.72 -21.63 0.40
C GLU A 21 -28.27 -20.23 0.02
N ALA A 22 -29.37 -19.81 0.65
CA ALA A 22 -29.93 -18.48 0.43
C ALA A 22 -29.00 -17.36 0.94
N ARG A 23 -28.34 -17.56 2.08
CA ARG A 23 -27.37 -16.61 2.62
C ARG A 23 -26.15 -16.50 1.71
N ASP A 24 -25.61 -17.62 1.26
CA ASP A 24 -24.40 -17.62 0.44
C ASP A 24 -24.69 -16.99 -0.93
N SER A 25 -25.82 -17.33 -1.56
CA SER A 25 -26.30 -16.68 -2.79
C SER A 25 -26.47 -15.16 -2.61
N PHE A 26 -27.02 -14.72 -1.47
CA PHE A 26 -27.15 -13.31 -1.15
C PHE A 26 -25.79 -12.62 -1.08
N PHE A 27 -24.82 -13.18 -0.34
CA PHE A 27 -23.49 -12.59 -0.23
C PHE A 27 -22.76 -12.55 -1.57
N GLU A 28 -22.79 -13.64 -2.35
CA GLU A 28 -22.16 -13.69 -3.67
C GLU A 28 -22.77 -12.67 -4.63
N THR A 29 -24.09 -12.49 -4.60
CA THR A 29 -24.76 -11.47 -5.43
C THR A 29 -24.25 -10.07 -5.09
N HIS A 30 -24.18 -9.72 -3.81
CA HIS A 30 -23.77 -8.37 -3.38
C HIS A 30 -22.28 -8.11 -3.57
N LYS A 31 -21.43 -9.14 -3.43
CA LYS A 31 -20.01 -9.10 -3.84
C LYS A 31 -19.86 -8.70 -5.31
N ASN A 32 -20.61 -9.36 -6.19
CA ASN A 32 -20.55 -9.05 -7.62
C ASN A 32 -21.14 -7.67 -7.95
N LEU A 33 -22.25 -7.27 -7.32
CA LEU A 33 -22.79 -5.91 -7.49
C LEU A 33 -21.81 -4.84 -7.01
N ALA A 34 -21.06 -5.09 -5.93
CA ALA A 34 -20.03 -4.17 -5.44
C ALA A 34 -18.85 -4.01 -6.42
N VAL A 35 -18.49 -5.07 -7.15
CA VAL A 35 -17.52 -4.99 -8.25
C VAL A 35 -18.01 -4.01 -9.32
N PHE A 36 -19.26 -4.11 -9.77
CA PHE A 36 -19.84 -3.16 -10.74
C PHE A 36 -20.03 -1.75 -10.18
N ALA A 37 -20.21 -1.59 -8.87
CA ALA A 37 -20.35 -0.27 -8.24
C ALA A 37 -19.03 0.52 -8.16
N ILE A 38 -17.90 -0.18 -8.04
CA ILE A 38 -16.59 0.44 -7.74
C ILE A 38 -15.60 0.32 -8.90
N PHE A 39 -15.61 -0.78 -9.66
CA PHE A 39 -14.68 -1.01 -10.75
C PHE A 39 -15.21 -0.45 -12.07
N LYS A 40 -14.27 -0.15 -12.97
CA LYS A 40 -14.57 0.19 -14.37
C LYS A 40 -14.67 -1.08 -15.20
N ASP A 41 -15.37 -1.01 -16.33
CA ASP A 41 -15.58 -2.16 -17.24
C ASP A 41 -14.30 -2.94 -17.55
N ASP A 42 -13.19 -2.25 -17.86
CA ASP A 42 -11.90 -2.86 -18.16
C ASP A 42 -11.33 -3.67 -16.97
N ASP A 43 -11.62 -3.26 -15.74
CA ASP A 43 -11.17 -3.94 -14.52
C ASP A 43 -12.10 -5.09 -14.14
N ILE A 44 -13.41 -4.98 -14.44
CA ILE A 44 -14.41 -6.04 -14.22
C ILE A 44 -14.02 -7.30 -15.02
N GLN A 45 -13.61 -7.13 -16.28
CA GLN A 45 -13.20 -8.23 -17.16
C GLN A 45 -11.97 -9.00 -16.64
N LYS A 46 -11.17 -8.40 -15.75
CA LYS A 46 -10.01 -9.06 -15.14
C LYS A 46 -10.38 -9.97 -13.97
N VAL A 47 -11.54 -9.73 -13.34
CA VAL A 47 -11.95 -10.44 -12.12
C VAL A 47 -13.17 -11.32 -12.27
N LEU A 48 -13.98 -11.10 -13.32
CA LEU A 48 -15.19 -11.87 -13.57
C LEU A 48 -15.15 -12.45 -14.99
N PRO A 49 -15.46 -13.75 -15.16
CA PRO A 49 -15.59 -14.33 -16.49
C PRO A 49 -16.87 -13.82 -17.17
N GLU A 50 -16.87 -13.79 -18.50
CA GLU A 50 -17.98 -13.24 -19.30
C GLU A 50 -19.37 -13.79 -18.93
N PRO A 51 -19.58 -15.10 -18.72
CA PRO A 51 -20.88 -15.61 -18.28
C PRO A 51 -21.36 -15.00 -16.96
N LYS A 52 -20.43 -14.73 -16.04
CA LYS A 52 -20.75 -14.11 -14.74
C LYS A 52 -21.04 -12.62 -14.89
N ILE A 53 -20.33 -11.94 -15.78
CA ILE A 53 -20.62 -10.54 -16.15
C ILE A 53 -22.05 -10.42 -16.69
N GLN A 54 -22.46 -11.31 -17.58
CA GLN A 54 -23.82 -11.32 -18.16
C GLN A 54 -24.89 -11.62 -17.10
N GLU A 55 -24.63 -12.58 -16.19
CA GLU A 55 -25.51 -12.87 -15.06
C GLU A 55 -25.73 -11.63 -14.19
N VAL A 56 -24.65 -10.93 -13.82
CA VAL A 56 -24.73 -9.75 -12.95
C VAL A 56 -25.41 -8.58 -13.67
N LYS A 57 -25.16 -8.39 -14.97
CA LYS A 57 -25.85 -7.38 -15.78
C LYS A 57 -27.36 -7.62 -15.82
N SER A 58 -27.81 -8.87 -15.96
CA SER A 58 -29.24 -9.20 -15.88
C SER A 58 -29.87 -8.86 -14.52
N ILE A 59 -29.11 -9.04 -13.42
CA ILE A 59 -29.55 -8.63 -12.09
C ILE A 59 -29.66 -7.10 -12.00
N ILE A 60 -28.68 -6.37 -12.52
CA ILE A 60 -28.67 -4.90 -12.56
C ILE A 60 -29.86 -4.37 -13.36
N GLU A 61 -30.14 -4.94 -14.54
CA GLU A 61 -31.29 -4.58 -15.38
C GLU A 61 -32.62 -4.81 -14.63
N SER A 62 -32.74 -5.93 -13.90
CA SER A 62 -33.92 -6.21 -13.08
C SER A 62 -34.10 -5.23 -11.93
N LEU A 63 -33.01 -4.81 -11.29
CA LEU A 63 -33.01 -3.78 -10.24
C LEU A 63 -33.40 -2.41 -10.81
N GLU A 64 -32.89 -2.06 -12.00
CA GLU A 64 -33.19 -0.79 -12.68
C GLU A 64 -34.65 -0.71 -13.14
N ALA A 65 -35.21 -1.83 -13.63
CA ALA A 65 -36.62 -1.93 -14.00
C ALA A 65 -37.58 -1.93 -12.80
N GLY A 66 -37.06 -2.15 -11.57
CA GLY A 66 -37.87 -2.29 -10.36
C GLY A 66 -38.56 -3.66 -10.22
N ASP A 67 -38.17 -4.63 -11.03
CA ASP A 67 -38.68 -6.02 -10.99
C ASP A 67 -38.12 -6.79 -9.78
N SER A 68 -36.97 -6.35 -9.27
CA SER A 68 -36.36 -6.86 -8.04
C SER A 68 -35.96 -5.72 -7.11
N THR A 69 -35.86 -6.01 -5.82
CA THR A 69 -35.37 -5.07 -4.80
C THR A 69 -34.24 -5.70 -4.00
N SER A 70 -33.27 -4.89 -3.60
CA SER A 70 -32.21 -5.30 -2.68
C SER A 70 -32.21 -4.38 -1.46
N PRO A 71 -32.01 -4.92 -0.24
CA PRO A 71 -31.93 -4.10 0.97
C PRO A 71 -30.68 -3.21 1.01
N PHE A 72 -29.69 -3.44 0.15
CA PHE A 72 -28.43 -2.70 0.11
C PHE A 72 -28.30 -1.75 -1.07
N ILE A 73 -29.11 -1.92 -2.12
CA ILE A 73 -29.09 -1.09 -3.32
C ILE A 73 -30.23 -0.08 -3.26
N ASP A 74 -29.87 1.20 -3.35
CA ASP A 74 -30.82 2.32 -3.41
C ASP A 74 -31.42 2.46 -4.81
N CYS A 75 -30.55 2.49 -5.83
CA CYS A 75 -30.94 2.61 -7.23
C CYS A 75 -29.85 2.10 -8.17
N VAL A 76 -30.17 2.00 -9.47
CA VAL A 76 -29.21 1.80 -10.55
C VAL A 76 -29.20 3.07 -11.40
N ILE A 77 -28.02 3.57 -11.74
CA ILE A 77 -27.85 4.74 -12.62
C ILE A 77 -26.82 4.38 -13.69
N ASP A 78 -27.21 4.48 -14.96
CA ASP A 78 -26.37 4.18 -16.13
C ASP A 78 -25.74 2.78 -16.05
N GLY A 79 -26.51 1.78 -15.60
CA GLY A 79 -26.03 0.40 -15.41
C GLY A 79 -25.10 0.19 -14.21
N VAL A 80 -24.93 1.20 -13.34
CA VAL A 80 -24.09 1.12 -12.13
C VAL A 80 -24.96 1.05 -10.88
N PRO A 81 -24.87 -0.04 -10.07
CA PRO A 81 -25.64 -0.16 -8.84
C PRO A 81 -25.12 0.81 -7.77
N ARG A 82 -26.02 1.60 -7.17
CA ARG A 82 -25.72 2.49 -6.04
C ARG A 82 -26.19 1.88 -4.74
N PHE A 83 -25.24 1.67 -3.83
CA PHE A 83 -25.54 1.18 -2.50
C PHE A 83 -26.11 2.30 -1.62
N TYR A 84 -27.07 1.98 -0.75
CA TYR A 84 -27.62 2.91 0.26
C TYR A 84 -26.52 3.55 1.11
N ASN A 85 -25.47 2.79 1.39
CA ASN A 85 -24.27 3.29 2.04
C ASN A 85 -23.05 2.70 1.34
N LEU A 86 -22.11 3.58 0.96
CA LEU A 86 -20.86 3.21 0.30
C LEU A 86 -20.10 2.14 1.10
N ILE A 87 -20.17 2.16 2.43
CA ILE A 87 -19.47 1.18 3.29
C ILE A 87 -19.86 -0.27 2.97
N PHE A 88 -21.09 -0.52 2.51
CA PHE A 88 -21.51 -1.86 2.11
C PHE A 88 -20.83 -2.29 0.81
N ALA A 89 -20.77 -1.40 -0.19
CA ALA A 89 -20.04 -1.67 -1.42
C ALA A 89 -18.55 -1.94 -1.13
N GLU A 90 -17.93 -1.12 -0.27
CA GLU A 90 -16.54 -1.28 0.12
C GLU A 90 -16.28 -2.61 0.84
N TYR A 91 -17.17 -2.97 1.78
CA TYR A 91 -17.12 -4.24 2.49
C TYR A 91 -17.25 -5.43 1.52
N PHE A 92 -18.30 -5.46 0.69
CA PHE A 92 -18.54 -6.55 -0.24
C PHE A 92 -17.43 -6.67 -1.29
N LEU A 93 -16.84 -5.57 -1.74
CA LEU A 93 -15.69 -5.61 -2.64
C LEU A 93 -14.46 -6.23 -1.97
N VAL A 94 -14.18 -5.90 -0.71
CA VAL A 94 -13.05 -6.50 0.02
C VAL A 94 -13.29 -7.98 0.29
N GLU A 95 -14.52 -8.38 0.62
CA GLU A 95 -14.89 -9.80 0.73
C GLU A 95 -14.71 -10.52 -0.60
N PHE A 96 -15.17 -9.94 -1.71
CA PHE A 96 -14.96 -10.49 -3.06
C PHE A 96 -13.47 -10.70 -3.36
N ALA A 97 -12.65 -9.66 -3.20
CA ALA A 97 -11.23 -9.74 -3.49
C ALA A 97 -10.51 -10.77 -2.60
N THR A 98 -10.89 -10.84 -1.32
CA THR A 98 -10.34 -11.83 -0.38
C THR A 98 -10.69 -13.25 -0.83
N ASP A 99 -11.94 -13.50 -1.19
CA ASP A 99 -12.39 -14.79 -1.70
C ASP A 99 -11.67 -15.18 -2.98
N VAL A 100 -11.50 -14.24 -3.90
CA VAL A 100 -10.82 -14.48 -5.16
C VAL A 100 -9.35 -14.82 -4.95
N VAL A 101 -8.64 -14.08 -4.09
CA VAL A 101 -7.25 -14.38 -3.72
C VAL A 101 -7.13 -15.76 -3.04
N LYS A 102 -8.07 -16.11 -2.16
CA LYS A 102 -8.10 -17.42 -1.50
C LYS A 102 -8.39 -18.57 -2.47
N LYS A 103 -9.46 -18.44 -3.27
CA LYS A 103 -9.90 -19.45 -4.24
C LYS A 103 -8.87 -19.68 -5.34
N GLY A 104 -8.18 -18.62 -5.80
CA GLY A 104 -7.15 -18.69 -6.84
C GLY A 104 -5.91 -19.52 -6.49
N LEU A 105 -5.70 -19.81 -5.19
CA LEU A 105 -4.60 -20.67 -4.71
C LEU A 105 -5.05 -22.08 -4.33
N VAL A 106 -6.26 -22.24 -3.81
CA VAL A 106 -6.81 -23.55 -3.38
C VAL A 106 -7.31 -24.38 -4.57
N ASN A 107 -7.86 -23.72 -5.60
CA ASN A 107 -8.34 -24.38 -6.79
C ASN A 107 -7.37 -24.10 -7.94
N SER A 108 -6.44 -25.01 -8.21
CA SER A 108 -5.69 -25.06 -9.48
C SER A 108 -6.61 -25.40 -10.66
N ASN A 109 -7.80 -24.78 -10.75
CA ASN A 109 -8.71 -24.97 -11.85
C ASN A 109 -8.39 -23.91 -12.91
N PRO A 110 -7.93 -24.29 -14.11
CA PRO A 110 -7.03 -23.46 -14.91
C PRO A 110 -7.74 -22.42 -15.78
N GLU A 111 -9.07 -22.28 -15.72
CA GLU A 111 -9.73 -21.77 -16.91
C GLU A 111 -9.68 -20.26 -17.09
N HIS A 112 -9.74 -19.38 -16.07
CA HIS A 112 -10.02 -17.97 -16.41
C HIS A 112 -9.23 -16.84 -15.75
N ILE A 113 -8.61 -16.99 -14.57
CA ILE A 113 -7.87 -15.85 -13.97
C ILE A 113 -6.58 -16.33 -13.31
N ASP A 114 -5.45 -15.90 -13.86
CA ASP A 114 -4.15 -16.22 -13.29
C ASP A 114 -3.86 -15.37 -12.04
N LEU A 115 -2.96 -15.87 -11.20
CA LEU A 115 -2.58 -15.25 -9.94
C LEU A 115 -2.00 -13.83 -10.12
N GLU A 116 -1.36 -13.54 -11.26
CA GLU A 116 -0.83 -12.21 -11.56
C GLU A 116 -1.95 -11.21 -11.77
N SER A 117 -2.99 -11.58 -12.52
CA SER A 117 -4.18 -10.77 -12.79
C SER A 117 -4.96 -10.47 -11.51
N LEU A 118 -5.01 -11.43 -10.57
CA LEU A 118 -5.63 -11.22 -9.27
C LEU A 118 -4.91 -10.15 -8.44
N TRP A 119 -3.58 -10.29 -8.34
CA TRP A 119 -2.78 -9.30 -7.62
C TRP A 119 -2.70 -7.96 -8.37
N ASP A 120 -2.78 -7.95 -9.70
CA ASP A 120 -2.89 -6.71 -10.50
C ASP A 120 -4.13 -5.93 -10.07
N VAL A 121 -5.26 -6.59 -9.90
CA VAL A 121 -6.48 -5.94 -9.43
C VAL A 121 -6.32 -5.43 -7.99
N VAL A 122 -5.77 -6.23 -7.08
CA VAL A 122 -5.54 -5.78 -5.71
C VAL A 122 -4.61 -4.56 -5.67
N VAL A 123 -3.45 -4.64 -6.33
CA VAL A 123 -2.40 -3.63 -6.27
C VAL A 123 -2.72 -2.39 -7.11
N ASN A 124 -3.24 -2.56 -8.34
CA ASN A 124 -3.47 -1.46 -9.28
C ASN A 124 -4.90 -0.92 -9.29
N VAL A 125 -5.89 -1.67 -8.79
CA VAL A 125 -7.29 -1.19 -8.74
C VAL A 125 -7.68 -0.90 -7.30
N MET A 126 -7.64 -1.89 -6.41
CA MET A 126 -8.11 -1.70 -5.03
C MET A 126 -7.25 -0.73 -4.23
N ILE A 127 -5.92 -0.83 -4.35
CA ILE A 127 -5.02 0.07 -3.64
C ILE A 127 -5.02 1.41 -4.36
N MET A 128 -4.65 1.45 -5.64
CA MET A 128 -4.41 2.72 -6.34
C MET A 128 -5.66 3.54 -6.67
N VAL A 129 -6.81 2.91 -6.93
CA VAL A 129 -7.96 3.58 -7.57
C VAL A 129 -9.20 3.60 -6.67
N SER A 130 -9.44 2.56 -5.88
CA SER A 130 -10.67 2.46 -5.09
C SER A 130 -10.75 3.51 -3.96
N PRO A 131 -11.91 3.71 -3.34
CA PRO A 131 -12.05 4.61 -2.19
C PRO A 131 -11.19 4.22 -0.97
N PRO A 132 -10.85 5.17 -0.08
CA PRO A 132 -10.08 4.89 1.13
C PRO A 132 -10.69 3.81 2.04
N GLY A 133 -12.01 3.65 2.07
CA GLY A 133 -12.65 2.63 2.88
C GLY A 133 -12.33 1.21 2.42
N VAL A 134 -12.23 0.98 1.09
CA VAL A 134 -11.76 -0.30 0.51
C VAL A 134 -10.34 -0.62 0.97
N ARG A 135 -9.43 0.36 0.87
CA ARG A 135 -8.03 0.23 1.29
C ARG A 135 -7.92 -0.08 2.78
N ASN A 136 -8.63 0.66 3.62
CA ASN A 136 -8.62 0.47 5.07
C ASN A 136 -9.19 -0.89 5.47
N ALA A 137 -10.28 -1.33 4.84
CA ALA A 137 -10.88 -2.63 5.09
C ALA A 137 -9.94 -3.78 4.64
N PHE A 138 -9.30 -3.66 3.48
CA PHE A 138 -8.31 -4.64 3.03
C PHE A 138 -7.06 -4.67 3.94
N ASN A 139 -6.56 -3.50 4.35
CA ASN A 139 -5.48 -3.37 5.33
C ASN A 139 -5.81 -4.05 6.65
N TYR A 140 -7.05 -3.91 7.13
CA TYR A 140 -7.54 -4.60 8.31
C TYR A 140 -7.57 -6.12 8.09
N LYS A 141 -8.16 -6.58 6.97
CA LYS A 141 -8.23 -8.01 6.62
C LYS A 141 -6.86 -8.68 6.58
N LEU A 142 -5.85 -8.05 5.99
CA LEU A 142 -4.48 -8.59 5.96
C LEU A 142 -3.90 -8.88 7.36
N LYS A 143 -4.36 -8.19 8.41
CA LYS A 143 -3.91 -8.42 9.79
C LYS A 143 -4.71 -9.51 10.51
N TYR A 144 -6.01 -9.58 10.25
CA TYR A 144 -6.95 -10.39 11.04
C TYR A 144 -7.43 -11.66 10.34
N ASP A 145 -7.19 -11.80 9.04
CA ASP A 145 -7.45 -13.00 8.27
C ASP A 145 -6.14 -13.78 8.05
N PRO A 146 -5.86 -14.81 8.87
CA PRO A 146 -4.57 -15.51 8.83
C PRO A 146 -4.34 -16.25 7.51
N GLU A 147 -5.39 -16.74 6.88
CA GLU A 147 -5.31 -17.43 5.59
C GLU A 147 -4.91 -16.44 4.49
N LEU A 148 -5.53 -15.25 4.46
CA LEU A 148 -5.13 -14.20 3.52
C LEU A 148 -3.68 -13.76 3.74
N ALA A 149 -3.26 -13.61 5.01
CA ALA A 149 -1.91 -13.21 5.37
C ALA A 149 -0.85 -14.24 4.96
N GLU A 150 -1.16 -15.53 5.12
CA GLU A 150 -0.31 -16.66 4.69
C GLU A 150 -0.17 -16.66 3.16
N ILE A 151 -1.30 -16.56 2.45
CA ILE A 151 -1.35 -16.48 0.99
C ILE A 151 -0.52 -15.31 0.48
N ALA A 152 -0.74 -14.11 1.00
CA ALA A 152 -0.01 -12.91 0.59
C ALA A 152 1.49 -13.02 0.85
N SER A 153 1.88 -13.78 1.89
CA SER A 153 3.28 -14.04 2.23
C SER A 153 3.94 -15.17 1.44
N ASN A 154 3.21 -15.89 0.57
CA ASN A 154 3.75 -16.94 -0.28
C ASN A 154 4.78 -16.36 -1.26
N ASP A 155 5.85 -17.10 -1.55
CA ASP A 155 6.91 -16.73 -2.50
C ASP A 155 6.38 -16.24 -3.85
N ASN A 156 5.47 -17.01 -4.45
CA ASN A 156 4.95 -16.69 -5.79
C ASN A 156 4.15 -15.39 -5.76
N CYS A 157 3.28 -15.21 -4.75
CA CYS A 157 2.53 -13.97 -4.56
C CYS A 157 3.47 -12.80 -4.29
N SER A 158 4.47 -13.00 -3.43
CA SER A 158 5.43 -11.95 -3.08
C SER A 158 6.21 -11.45 -4.29
N LYS A 159 6.60 -12.37 -5.19
CA LYS A 159 7.26 -12.00 -6.45
C LYS A 159 6.34 -11.21 -7.37
N ILE A 160 5.10 -11.69 -7.57
CA ILE A 160 4.09 -11.01 -8.39
C ILE A 160 3.82 -9.60 -7.88
N ILE A 161 3.58 -9.45 -6.58
CA ILE A 161 3.34 -8.15 -5.93
C ILE A 161 4.51 -7.20 -6.17
N PHE A 162 5.74 -7.68 -5.98
CA PHE A 162 6.94 -6.89 -6.24
C PHE A 162 7.06 -6.45 -7.71
N ASP A 163 6.84 -7.37 -8.65
CA ASP A 163 6.89 -7.07 -10.09
C ASP A 163 5.82 -6.04 -10.48
N LEU A 164 4.62 -6.10 -9.89
CA LEU A 164 3.57 -5.11 -10.09
C LEU A 164 3.97 -3.71 -9.58
N ILE A 165 4.57 -3.63 -8.39
CA ILE A 165 5.09 -2.36 -7.83
C ILE A 165 6.16 -1.78 -8.75
N LEU A 166 7.09 -2.59 -9.27
CA LEU A 166 8.10 -2.14 -10.22
C LEU A 166 7.47 -1.64 -11.53
N LYS A 167 6.49 -2.37 -12.09
CA LYS A 167 5.79 -2.00 -13.33
C LYS A 167 5.08 -0.64 -13.22
N GLN A 168 4.51 -0.31 -12.06
CA GLN A 168 3.90 1.01 -11.81
C GLN A 168 4.91 2.15 -12.05
N ASN A 169 6.13 1.98 -11.53
CA ASN A 169 7.19 2.99 -11.65
C ASN A 169 7.63 3.17 -13.11
N HIS A 170 7.77 2.07 -13.85
CA HIS A 170 8.09 2.13 -15.28
C HIS A 170 7.01 2.86 -16.08
N ARG A 171 5.72 2.59 -15.81
CA ARG A 171 4.60 3.27 -16.48
C ARG A 171 4.56 4.77 -16.14
N ALA A 172 4.79 5.13 -14.87
CA ALA A 172 4.85 6.53 -14.43
C ALA A 172 5.94 7.30 -15.18
N LYS A 173 7.16 6.75 -15.25
CA LYS A 173 8.30 7.34 -15.99
C LYS A 173 7.98 7.58 -17.46
N LEU A 174 7.35 6.62 -18.14
CA LEU A 174 6.97 6.75 -19.57
C LEU A 174 5.89 7.81 -19.80
N SER A 175 5.01 8.04 -18.82
CA SER A 175 3.88 8.95 -18.92
C SER A 175 4.17 10.40 -18.50
N GLY A 176 5.32 10.67 -17.88
CA GLY A 176 5.70 11.99 -17.36
C GLY A 176 4.81 12.50 -16.22
N LYS A 177 3.98 11.64 -15.61
CA LYS A 177 3.09 11.97 -14.48
C LYS A 177 3.70 11.58 -13.14
N SER A 178 3.21 12.21 -12.08
CA SER A 178 3.52 11.94 -10.67
C SER A 178 3.65 10.43 -10.38
N THR A 179 4.74 10.06 -9.70
CA THR A 179 5.23 8.71 -9.39
C THR A 179 4.51 8.06 -8.20
N GLU A 180 3.19 8.24 -8.10
CA GLU A 180 2.44 7.60 -7.03
C GLU A 180 2.36 6.10 -7.31
N SER A 181 3.10 5.31 -6.52
CA SER A 181 3.06 3.85 -6.52
C SER A 181 2.12 3.38 -5.41
N ALA A 182 1.65 2.13 -5.50
CA ALA A 182 0.81 1.54 -4.46
C ALA A 182 1.53 1.52 -3.10
N LEU A 183 2.85 1.39 -3.10
CA LEU A 183 3.67 1.47 -1.90
C LEU A 183 3.69 2.89 -1.32
N ASN A 184 3.89 3.92 -2.16
CA ASN A 184 3.86 5.31 -1.68
C ASN A 184 2.48 5.65 -1.10
N LEU A 185 1.40 5.28 -1.79
CA LEU A 185 0.04 5.51 -1.31
C LEU A 185 -0.22 4.80 0.03
N ALA A 186 0.21 3.55 0.17
CA ALA A 186 0.06 2.80 1.42
C ALA A 186 0.84 3.43 2.58
N ILE A 187 2.00 4.02 2.32
CA ILE A 187 2.79 4.73 3.34
C ILE A 187 2.11 6.05 3.71
N ASP A 188 1.73 6.85 2.71
CA ASP A 188 1.13 8.17 2.89
C ASP A 188 -0.21 8.09 3.64
N GLU A 189 -0.99 7.03 3.41
CA GLU A 189 -2.26 6.79 4.11
C GLU A 189 -2.11 6.01 5.44
N GLY A 190 -0.90 5.61 5.83
CA GLY A 190 -0.67 4.86 7.08
C GLY A 190 -1.25 3.44 7.08
N LEU A 191 -1.32 2.79 5.92
CA LEU A 191 -1.83 1.43 5.74
C LEU A 191 -0.78 0.38 6.15
N VAL A 192 -0.51 0.30 7.46
CA VAL A 192 0.64 -0.43 8.03
C VAL A 192 0.78 -1.88 7.53
N ASN A 193 -0.32 -2.64 7.39
CA ASN A 193 -0.23 -4.06 7.03
C ASN A 193 0.05 -4.25 5.53
N ILE A 194 -0.56 -3.42 4.69
CA ILE A 194 -0.28 -3.36 3.24
C ILE A 194 1.17 -2.92 3.01
N THR A 195 1.59 -1.85 3.68
CA THR A 195 2.97 -1.36 3.63
C THR A 195 3.95 -2.47 4.04
N ASN A 196 3.71 -3.15 5.16
CA ASN A 196 4.56 -4.26 5.59
C ASN A 196 4.59 -5.42 4.57
N LEU A 197 3.45 -5.76 3.96
CA LEU A 197 3.40 -6.77 2.89
C LEU A 197 4.28 -6.37 1.71
N PHE A 198 4.10 -5.17 1.16
CA PHE A 198 4.84 -4.69 0.01
C PHE A 198 6.35 -4.59 0.28
N LEU A 199 6.73 -4.15 1.48
CA LEU A 199 8.14 -4.06 1.87
C LEU A 199 8.77 -5.44 2.08
N LYS A 200 8.02 -6.40 2.63
CA LYS A 200 8.48 -7.80 2.75
C LYS A 200 8.67 -8.44 1.37
N CYS A 201 7.79 -8.16 0.43
CA CYS A 201 7.95 -8.58 -0.97
C CYS A 201 9.22 -7.96 -1.57
N SER A 202 9.40 -6.65 -1.38
CA SER A 202 10.55 -5.91 -1.88
C SER A 202 11.88 -6.39 -1.28
N SER A 203 11.93 -6.63 0.03
CA SER A 203 13.16 -7.07 0.72
C SER A 203 13.63 -8.44 0.24
N ARG A 204 12.76 -9.21 -0.41
CA ARG A 204 13.08 -10.52 -0.94
C ARG A 204 13.57 -10.50 -2.37
N TYR A 205 13.06 -9.59 -3.20
CA TYR A 205 13.27 -9.62 -4.65
C TYR A 205 14.06 -8.42 -5.20
N VAL A 206 14.33 -7.39 -4.39
CA VAL A 206 15.28 -6.34 -4.75
C VAL A 206 16.67 -6.94 -4.92
N ASN A 207 17.31 -6.63 -6.05
CA ASN A 207 18.65 -7.05 -6.43
C ASN A 207 19.32 -5.97 -7.30
N LYS A 208 20.56 -6.22 -7.72
CA LYS A 208 21.35 -5.26 -8.51
C LYS A 208 20.70 -4.83 -9.81
N ASP A 209 19.89 -5.68 -10.43
CA ASP A 209 19.31 -5.43 -11.74
C ASP A 209 18.04 -4.58 -11.67
N ASN A 210 17.37 -4.53 -10.50
CA ASN A 210 16.08 -3.86 -10.33
C ASN A 210 16.06 -2.79 -9.22
N VAL A 211 17.15 -2.62 -8.47
CA VAL A 211 17.24 -1.65 -7.36
C VAL A 211 16.95 -0.22 -7.82
N ASP A 212 17.43 0.19 -8.99
CA ASP A 212 17.21 1.55 -9.51
C ASP A 212 15.73 1.79 -9.83
N GLY A 213 15.08 0.79 -10.43
CA GLY A 213 13.64 0.81 -10.71
C GLY A 213 12.80 0.86 -9.44
N PHE A 214 13.24 0.17 -8.39
CA PHE A 214 12.60 0.18 -7.09
C PHE A 214 12.77 1.52 -6.36
N VAL A 215 14.02 1.99 -6.21
CA VAL A 215 14.37 3.22 -5.49
C VAL A 215 13.75 4.44 -6.14
N SER A 216 13.80 4.55 -7.47
CA SER A 216 13.18 5.67 -8.19
C SER A 216 11.65 5.72 -8.08
N GLY A 217 11.02 4.63 -7.63
CA GLY A 217 9.59 4.56 -7.35
C GLY A 217 9.21 4.86 -5.91
N LEU A 218 10.18 4.90 -4.99
CA LEU A 218 9.94 5.29 -3.61
C LEU A 218 10.00 6.81 -3.51
N LYS A 219 8.97 7.42 -2.92
CA LYS A 219 9.10 8.81 -2.46
C LYS A 219 10.22 8.82 -1.42
N SER A 220 11.19 9.72 -1.60
CA SER A 220 12.36 9.80 -0.72
C SER A 220 11.97 10.00 0.76
N GLY A 221 10.82 10.63 1.05
CA GLY A 221 10.26 10.77 2.41
C GLY A 221 9.79 9.44 2.99
N ALA A 222 9.13 8.62 2.18
CA ALA A 222 8.71 7.28 2.55
C ALA A 222 9.89 6.35 2.84
N PHE A 223 10.98 6.46 2.05
CA PHE A 223 12.22 5.72 2.31
C PHE A 223 12.88 6.13 3.63
N VAL A 224 12.96 7.42 3.94
CA VAL A 224 13.54 7.92 5.20
C VAL A 224 12.71 7.50 6.41
N LEU A 225 11.39 7.68 6.36
CA LEU A 225 10.48 7.20 7.41
C LEU A 225 10.61 5.70 7.62
N GLY A 226 10.86 4.98 6.54
CA GLY A 226 11.16 3.58 6.56
C GLY A 226 12.46 3.20 7.23
N ALA A 227 13.56 3.85 6.86
CA ALA A 227 14.87 3.62 7.46
C ALA A 227 14.88 3.87 8.98
N LEU A 228 14.00 4.76 9.46
CA LEU A 228 13.80 5.04 10.88
C LEU A 228 12.90 4.01 11.60
N ASN A 229 12.18 3.17 10.85
CA ASN A 229 11.34 2.11 11.41
C ASN A 229 12.14 0.82 11.59
N PRO A 230 12.28 0.30 12.84
CA PRO A 230 13.03 -0.93 13.10
C PRO A 230 12.55 -2.15 12.29
N SER A 231 11.26 -2.20 11.93
CA SER A 231 10.71 -3.31 11.13
C SER A 231 11.17 -3.30 9.67
N TRP A 232 11.74 -2.20 9.18
CA TRP A 232 12.20 -2.05 7.78
C TRP A 232 13.73 -2.08 7.67
N LYS A 233 14.44 -2.35 8.77
CA LYS A 233 15.90 -2.39 8.82
C LYS A 233 16.49 -3.35 7.77
N ASP A 234 15.95 -4.57 7.66
CA ASP A 234 16.44 -5.57 6.68
C ASP A 234 16.30 -5.10 5.23
N LEU A 235 15.16 -4.49 4.88
CA LEU A 235 14.97 -3.91 3.55
C LEU A 235 15.97 -2.75 3.31
N THR A 236 16.11 -1.87 4.30
CA THR A 236 17.03 -0.72 4.22
C THR A 236 18.46 -1.20 4.03
N ASP A 237 18.91 -2.19 4.81
CA ASP A 237 20.24 -2.78 4.71
C ASP A 237 20.48 -3.43 3.34
N LYS A 238 19.49 -4.16 2.81
CA LYS A 238 19.57 -4.78 1.47
C LYS A 238 19.59 -3.76 0.34
N VAL A 239 18.74 -2.73 0.40
CA VAL A 239 18.73 -1.64 -0.57
C VAL A 239 20.06 -0.90 -0.51
N LEU A 240 20.55 -0.55 0.68
CA LEU A 240 21.86 0.08 0.86
C LEU A 240 23.01 -0.81 0.39
N HIS A 241 22.94 -2.12 0.58
CA HIS A 241 23.92 -3.06 0.04
C HIS A 241 23.91 -3.07 -1.49
N CYS A 242 22.73 -3.20 -2.11
CA CYS A 242 22.60 -3.16 -3.56
C CYS A 242 23.11 -1.82 -4.12
N ILE A 243 22.73 -0.71 -3.49
CA ILE A 243 23.16 0.64 -3.85
C ILE A 243 24.68 0.83 -3.66
N ARG A 244 25.29 0.27 -2.61
CA ARG A 244 26.76 0.31 -2.41
C ARG A 244 27.53 -0.43 -3.51
N GLU A 245 26.86 -1.33 -4.23
CA GLU A 245 27.40 -2.01 -5.40
C GLU A 245 26.98 -1.35 -6.73
N VAL A 246 26.14 -0.30 -6.68
CA VAL A 246 25.77 0.57 -7.81
C VAL A 246 26.73 1.77 -7.85
N ASN A 247 27.06 2.23 -9.06
CA ASN A 247 28.00 3.32 -9.31
C ASN A 247 27.66 4.57 -8.46
N SER A 248 28.67 5.12 -7.77
CA SER A 248 28.58 6.33 -6.94
C SER A 248 27.96 7.53 -7.66
N ASP A 249 28.15 7.63 -8.98
CA ASP A 249 27.65 8.74 -9.78
C ASP A 249 26.12 8.76 -9.83
N MET A 250 25.48 7.59 -9.90
CA MET A 250 24.03 7.44 -9.99
C MET A 250 23.33 7.68 -8.64
N LEU A 251 24.00 7.29 -7.55
CA LEU A 251 23.57 7.56 -6.17
C LEU A 251 23.58 9.07 -5.90
N MET A 252 24.61 9.77 -6.37
CA MET A 252 24.71 11.23 -6.31
C MET A 252 23.66 11.91 -7.20
N GLU A 253 23.29 11.34 -8.34
CA GLU A 253 22.22 11.88 -9.19
C GLU A 253 20.83 11.80 -8.53
N ILE A 254 20.53 10.69 -7.84
CA ILE A 254 19.29 10.51 -7.08
C ILE A 254 19.24 11.48 -5.89
N LEU A 255 20.34 11.60 -5.14
CA LEU A 255 20.49 12.53 -4.01
C LEU A 255 20.54 14.01 -4.43
N ASN A 256 20.84 14.33 -5.68
CA ASN A 256 20.84 15.70 -6.19
C ASN A 256 19.57 16.03 -6.99
N SER A 257 18.61 15.11 -7.08
CA SER A 257 17.34 15.37 -7.76
C SER A 257 16.41 16.23 -6.91
N ASN A 258 15.59 17.05 -7.58
CA ASN A 258 14.58 17.93 -6.95
C ASN A 258 13.54 17.18 -6.09
N GLN A 259 13.57 15.84 -6.06
CA GLN A 259 12.72 15.00 -5.22
C GLN A 259 13.08 15.06 -3.72
N LEU A 260 14.21 15.68 -3.34
CA LEU A 260 14.62 15.85 -1.95
C LEU A 260 13.93 17.01 -1.21
N GLU A 261 13.39 18.01 -1.92
CA GLU A 261 12.57 19.06 -1.29
C GLU A 261 11.31 18.49 -0.62
N ASP A 262 10.68 17.48 -1.24
CA ASP A 262 9.51 16.79 -0.69
C ASP A 262 9.85 15.98 0.58
N VAL A 263 11.08 15.49 0.72
CA VAL A 263 11.58 14.79 1.92
C VAL A 263 11.68 15.74 3.09
N SER A 264 12.28 16.90 2.85
CA SER A 264 12.48 17.94 3.87
C SER A 264 11.14 18.45 4.39
N ARG A 265 10.18 18.68 3.49
CA ARG A 265 8.81 19.08 3.86
C ARG A 265 8.07 17.97 4.63
N THR A 266 8.11 16.74 4.15
CA THR A 266 7.44 15.59 4.82
C THR A 266 8.05 15.30 6.21
N LEU A 267 9.38 15.36 6.33
CA LEU A 267 10.05 15.22 7.64
C LEU A 267 9.70 16.38 8.56
N THR A 268 9.61 17.61 8.04
CA THR A 268 9.22 18.79 8.83
C THR A 268 7.78 18.65 9.35
N ASP A 269 6.85 18.20 8.51
CA ASP A 269 5.45 18.00 8.87
C ASP A 269 5.28 16.85 9.88
N LEU A 270 6.03 15.75 9.73
CA LEU A 270 6.05 14.64 10.70
C LEU A 270 6.74 15.00 12.03
N CYS A 271 7.81 15.80 11.98
CA CYS A 271 8.46 16.34 13.17
C CYS A 271 7.55 17.29 13.95
N ALA A 272 6.70 18.04 13.23
CA ALA A 272 5.73 18.96 13.83
C ALA A 272 4.48 18.24 14.37
N GLY A 273 3.99 17.22 13.66
CA GLY A 273 2.68 16.59 13.91
C GLY A 273 2.67 15.38 14.85
N THR A 274 3.82 14.82 15.24
CA THR A 274 3.87 13.59 16.05
C THR A 274 4.76 13.72 17.30
N SER A 275 4.39 13.06 18.39
CA SER A 275 5.17 13.05 19.64
C SER A 275 6.56 12.43 19.43
N PHE A 276 6.68 11.43 18.56
CA PHE A 276 7.95 10.84 18.14
C PHE A 276 8.80 11.83 17.32
N GLY A 277 8.17 12.53 16.37
CA GLY A 277 8.82 13.57 15.57
C GLY A 277 9.35 14.73 16.41
N GLN A 278 8.59 15.18 17.41
CA GLN A 278 9.04 16.18 18.38
C GLN A 278 10.21 15.67 19.23
N THR A 279 10.18 14.39 19.63
CA THR A 279 11.28 13.76 20.38
C THR A 279 12.55 13.65 19.55
N LEU A 280 12.43 13.27 18.27
CA LEU A 280 13.53 13.19 17.33
C LEU A 280 14.13 14.58 17.05
N HIS A 281 13.27 15.59 16.85
CA HIS A 281 13.69 16.97 16.68
C HIS A 281 14.43 17.50 17.91
N GLN A 282 13.95 17.19 19.11
CA GLN A 282 14.65 17.53 20.36
C GLN A 282 16.01 16.84 20.46
N ARG A 283 16.12 15.56 20.10
CA ARG A 283 17.40 14.83 20.10
C ARG A 283 18.40 15.39 19.09
N ILE A 284 17.98 15.65 17.86
CA ILE A 284 18.85 16.25 16.84
C ILE A 284 19.37 17.62 17.32
N ARG A 285 18.48 18.42 17.92
CA ARG A 285 18.84 19.72 18.49
C ARG A 285 19.81 19.60 19.67
N SER A 286 19.55 18.69 20.61
CA SER A 286 20.36 18.56 21.84
C SER A 286 21.69 17.86 21.61
N ASP A 287 21.73 16.85 20.75
CA ASP A 287 22.85 15.91 20.64
C ASP A 287 23.79 16.28 19.49
N VAL A 288 23.32 17.08 18.53
CA VAL A 288 24.13 17.49 17.36
C VAL A 288 24.23 19.00 17.24
N CYS A 289 23.11 19.73 17.19
CA CYS A 289 23.17 21.17 16.93
C CYS A 289 23.82 21.95 18.09
N GLU A 290 23.46 21.67 19.34
CA GLU A 290 24.04 22.37 20.50
C GLU A 290 25.53 22.07 20.77
N PRO A 291 26.03 20.83 20.58
CA PRO A 291 27.46 20.55 20.65
C PRO A 291 28.26 21.26 19.56
N ILE A 292 27.75 21.32 18.31
CA ILE A 292 28.41 22.06 17.23
C ILE A 292 28.39 23.56 17.53
N ARG A 293 27.27 24.10 18.00
CA ARG A 293 27.18 25.51 18.41
C ARG A 293 28.17 25.84 19.53
N ARG A 294 28.25 25.00 20.57
CA ARG A 294 29.24 25.15 21.64
C ARG A 294 30.69 25.06 21.15
N ALA A 295 30.99 24.13 20.25
CA ALA A 295 32.31 24.04 19.64
C ALA A 295 32.66 25.31 18.83
N THR A 296 31.68 25.86 18.11
CA THR A 296 31.80 27.12 17.36
C THR A 296 32.04 28.31 18.29
N ASP A 297 31.28 28.40 19.38
CA ASP A 297 31.42 29.46 20.39
C ASP A 297 32.80 29.39 21.09
N ILE A 298 33.30 28.18 21.36
CA ILE A 298 34.64 27.97 21.94
C ILE A 298 35.73 28.41 20.95
N VAL A 299 35.60 28.06 19.66
CA VAL A 299 36.52 28.49 18.61
C VAL A 299 36.50 30.01 18.48
N LEU A 300 35.32 30.64 18.48
CA LEU A 300 35.15 32.09 18.47
C LEU A 300 35.83 32.78 19.65
N GLN A 301 35.61 32.30 20.88
CA GLN A 301 36.20 32.88 22.09
C GLN A 301 37.74 32.81 22.11
N HIS A 302 38.34 31.80 21.49
CA HIS A 302 39.81 31.63 21.46
C HIS A 302 40.47 32.23 20.21
N SER A 303 39.68 32.73 19.25
CA SER A 303 40.16 33.17 17.93
C SER A 303 40.30 34.67 17.77
N GLY A 304 40.23 35.46 18.86
CA GLY A 304 40.04 36.92 18.82
C GLY A 304 41.03 37.78 18.01
N HIS A 305 42.04 37.20 17.34
CA HIS A 305 42.97 37.89 16.43
C HIS A 305 43.20 37.14 15.10
N ASN A 306 42.40 36.12 14.76
CA ASN A 306 42.55 35.36 13.52
C ASN A 306 41.31 35.54 12.63
N GLU A 307 41.45 36.42 11.64
CA GLU A 307 40.40 36.78 10.66
C GLU A 307 39.81 35.56 9.95
N ASN A 308 40.60 34.50 9.72
CA ASN A 308 40.11 33.28 9.07
C ASN A 308 39.18 32.47 9.97
N LEU A 309 39.38 32.48 11.29
CA LEU A 309 38.50 31.78 12.25
C LEU A 309 37.23 32.58 12.53
N MET A 310 37.29 33.91 12.48
CA MET A 310 36.12 34.79 12.53
C MET A 310 35.24 34.61 11.28
N ALA A 311 35.85 34.55 10.09
CA ALA A 311 35.14 34.23 8.85
C ALA A 311 34.52 32.82 8.90
N LEU A 312 35.25 31.81 9.38
CA LEU A 312 34.71 30.45 9.52
C LEU A 312 33.47 30.41 10.42
N ALA A 313 33.46 31.20 11.49
CA ALA A 313 32.36 31.25 12.45
C ALA A 313 31.14 32.04 11.97
N GLU A 314 31.31 33.04 11.09
CA GLU A 314 30.19 33.70 10.40
C GLU A 314 29.51 32.78 9.40
N ILE A 315 30.26 31.89 8.76
CA ILE A 315 29.76 31.03 7.68
C ILE A 315 29.23 29.69 8.24
N LEU A 316 29.70 29.24 9.40
CA LEU A 316 29.30 27.96 10.02
C LEU A 316 27.79 27.80 10.25
N PRO A 317 27.03 28.80 10.73
CA PRO A 317 25.58 28.70 10.88
C PRO A 317 24.85 28.49 9.54
N HIS A 318 25.41 29.00 8.45
CA HIS A 318 24.85 28.86 7.10
C HIS A 318 25.17 27.49 6.48
N HIS A 319 26.27 26.85 6.90
CA HIS A 319 26.65 25.50 6.49
C HIS A 319 26.29 24.42 7.50
N LEU A 320 25.70 24.77 8.65
CA LEU A 320 25.23 23.78 9.63
C LEU A 320 24.26 22.76 9.01
N PRO A 321 23.32 23.15 8.14
CA PRO A 321 22.49 22.20 7.39
C PRO A 321 23.32 21.26 6.49
N ASP A 322 24.36 21.78 5.83
CA ASP A 322 25.27 21.00 4.98
C ASP A 322 26.14 20.04 5.80
N ILE A 323 26.57 20.45 7.00
CA ILE A 323 27.37 19.65 7.94
C ILE A 323 26.50 18.56 8.59
N VAL A 324 25.25 18.87 8.94
CA VAL A 324 24.27 17.87 9.40
C VAL A 324 23.99 16.87 8.26
N ASN A 325 23.85 17.35 7.03
CA ASN A 325 23.76 16.50 5.83
C ASN A 325 25.03 15.69 5.57
N PHE A 326 26.22 16.17 5.91
CA PHE A 326 27.48 15.42 5.78
C PHE A 326 27.66 14.38 6.89
N VAL A 327 27.35 14.72 8.14
CA VAL A 327 27.50 13.84 9.31
C VAL A 327 26.46 12.73 9.32
N PHE A 328 25.23 13.01 8.87
CA PHE A 328 24.17 12.01 8.75
C PHE A 328 24.02 11.43 7.33
N GLY A 329 24.60 12.08 6.32
CA GLY A 329 24.76 11.59 4.95
C GLY A 329 26.10 10.86 4.72
N LYS A 330 26.43 10.00 5.69
CA LYS A 330 27.49 8.97 5.71
C LYS A 330 28.95 9.42 5.88
N ASN A 331 29.61 8.72 6.82
CA ASN A 331 30.52 7.65 6.40
C ASN A 331 29.81 6.30 6.45
#